data_AF-A0A2S2QTR9-F1
#
_entry.id   AF-A0A2S2QTR9-F1
#
_cell.length_a   1.000
_cell.length_b   1.000
_cell.length_c   1.000
_cell.angle_alpha   90.00
_cell.angle_beta   90.00
_cell.angle_gamma   90.00
#
_symmetry.space_group_name_H-M   'P 1'
#
loop_
_entity.id
_entity.type
_entity.pdbx_description
1 polymer ?
#
loop_
_entity_poly.entity_id
_entity_poly.type
_entity_poly.pdbx_seq_one_letter_code
_entity_poly.pdbx_strand_id
1 'polypeptide(L)'
;MFCHNSTIHSTTKYQPYQLVYGNSVVVPSTFTQNPDPQYNYENYHHTPKKNMQEAHALPRKHLLEAKQKSKDYDKLVKSLKISIGEKFMIQEKASKDKVAPKWLDTYIVIKTHPESPNIKILKLNKPVTLYRNLLKRFHEIN
;
A
#
# COMPACT_ATOMS: atom_id res chain seq x y z
N MET A 1 3.26 20.70 4.46
CA MET A 1 3.12 19.50 5.32
C MET A 1 1.90 19.54 6.24
N PHE A 2 1.55 20.68 6.86
CA PHE A 2 0.44 20.78 7.83
C PHE A 2 -0.90 20.21 7.34
N CYS A 3 -1.30 20.49 6.09
CA CYS A 3 -2.57 20.01 5.54
C CYS A 3 -2.69 18.48 5.55
N HIS A 4 -1.60 17.76 5.24
CA HIS A 4 -1.64 16.29 5.26
C HIS A 4 -1.89 15.74 6.67
N ASN A 5 -1.26 16.35 7.68
CA ASN A 5 -1.34 15.89 9.07
C ASN A 5 -2.66 16.28 9.77
N SER A 6 -3.34 17.31 9.28
CA SER A 6 -4.61 17.83 9.81
C SER A 6 -5.84 17.40 9.00
N THR A 7 -5.66 16.82 7.81
CA THR A 7 -6.79 16.32 7.01
C THR A 7 -7.16 14.91 7.46
N ILE A 8 -8.46 14.65 7.57
CA ILE A 8 -9.00 13.32 7.87
C ILE A 8 -8.69 12.38 6.69
N HIS A 9 -7.99 11.29 6.96
CA HIS A 9 -7.67 10.32 5.92
C HIS A 9 -8.87 9.39 5.63
N SER A 10 -9.12 9.12 4.35
CA SER A 10 -10.32 8.41 3.88
C SER A 10 -10.46 6.99 4.40
N THR A 11 -9.34 6.27 4.60
CA THR A 11 -9.33 4.89 5.08
C THR A 11 -9.43 4.80 6.59
N THR A 12 -8.60 5.58 7.31
CA THR A 12 -8.55 5.51 8.77
C THR A 12 -9.70 6.25 9.40
N LYS A 13 -10.25 7.29 8.73
CA LYS A 13 -11.23 8.27 9.24
C LYS A 13 -10.71 9.18 10.34
N TYR A 14 -9.39 9.26 10.49
CA TYR A 14 -8.69 10.06 11.50
C TYR A 14 -7.58 10.87 10.84
N GLN A 15 -7.20 11.97 11.47
CA GLN A 15 -6.05 12.77 11.07
C GLN A 15 -4.76 12.02 11.41
N PRO A 16 -3.71 12.04 10.56
CA PRO A 16 -2.43 11.43 10.89
C PRO A 16 -1.84 11.92 12.22
N TYR A 17 -1.99 13.21 12.53
CA TYR A 17 -1.55 13.77 13.81
C TYR A 17 -2.27 13.13 15.01
N GLN A 18 -3.59 12.93 14.91
CA GLN A 18 -4.39 12.34 15.99
C GLN A 18 -3.98 10.91 16.31
N LEU A 19 -3.49 10.16 15.32
CA LEU A 19 -2.95 8.80 15.54
C LEU A 19 -1.63 8.80 16.32
N VAL A 20 -0.87 9.90 16.29
CA VAL A 20 0.42 10.02 16.95
C VAL A 20 0.27 10.60 18.36
N TYR A 21 -0.59 11.62 18.50
CA TYR A 21 -0.69 12.41 19.74
C TYR A 21 -1.97 12.16 20.53
N GLY A 22 -2.94 11.44 19.98
CA GLY A 22 -4.21 11.12 20.64
C GLY A 22 -5.25 12.24 20.59
N ASN A 23 -4.90 13.44 20.11
CA ASN A 23 -5.80 14.59 19.97
C ASN A 23 -5.81 15.12 18.52
N SER A 24 -6.92 15.70 18.09
CA SER A 24 -7.04 16.30 16.76
C SER A 24 -6.28 17.62 16.68
N VAL A 25 -5.73 17.91 15.50
CA VAL A 25 -5.24 19.26 15.17
C VAL A 25 -6.46 20.15 14.99
N VAL A 26 -6.54 21.19 15.80
CA VAL A 26 -7.54 22.24 15.66
C VAL A 26 -6.84 23.47 15.10
N VAL A 27 -7.29 23.95 13.95
CA VAL A 27 -6.91 25.29 13.48
C VAL A 27 -7.66 26.27 14.37
N PRO A 28 -6.97 27.24 15.02
CA PRO A 28 -7.63 28.20 15.90
C PRO A 28 -8.47 29.19 15.08
N SER A 29 -9.66 28.75 14.66
CA SER A 29 -10.73 29.60 14.18
C SER A 29 -11.64 29.89 15.35
N THR A 30 -11.64 31.13 15.82
CA THR A 30 -12.20 31.62 17.09
C THR A 30 -13.71 31.38 17.28
N PHE A 31 -14.43 30.89 16.27
CA PHE A 31 -15.90 30.83 16.27
C PHE A 31 -16.53 29.46 16.59
N THR A 32 -15.74 28.38 16.68
CA THR A 32 -16.29 27.01 16.85
C THR A 32 -15.83 26.30 18.12
N GLN A 33 -15.19 27.01 19.06
CA GLN A 33 -14.72 26.39 20.30
C GLN A 33 -15.88 26.24 21.30
N ASN A 34 -16.16 24.99 21.68
CA ASN A 34 -17.00 24.71 22.83
C ASN A 34 -16.25 25.10 24.11
N PRO A 35 -16.96 25.51 25.19
CA PRO A 35 -16.32 25.80 26.46
C PRO A 35 -15.56 24.56 26.98
N ASP A 36 -14.36 24.79 27.50
CA ASP A 36 -13.53 23.70 28.01
C ASP A 36 -14.23 22.99 29.18
N PRO A 37 -14.30 21.65 29.15
CA PRO A 37 -14.85 20.88 30.26
C PRO A 37 -13.99 21.09 31.52
N GLN A 38 -14.66 21.32 32.65
CA GLN A 38 -14.00 21.54 33.92
C GLN A 38 -13.51 20.19 34.48
N TYR A 39 -12.20 19.96 34.44
CA TYR A 39 -11.59 18.70 34.92
C TYR A 39 -11.17 18.79 36.38
N ASN A 40 -11.33 17.68 37.11
CA ASN A 40 -10.64 17.45 38.38
C ASN A 40 -9.20 16.95 38.10
N TYR A 41 -8.21 17.47 38.84
CA TYR A 41 -6.78 17.16 38.65
C TYR A 41 -6.50 15.66 38.71
N GLU A 42 -7.11 14.96 39.65
CA GLU A 42 -6.97 13.51 39.83
C GLU A 42 -7.34 12.70 38.58
N ASN A 43 -8.27 13.20 37.77
CA ASN A 43 -8.76 12.51 36.57
C ASN A 43 -8.01 12.90 35.29
N TYR A 44 -7.15 13.91 35.33
CA TYR A 44 -6.50 14.45 34.13
C TYR A 44 -5.68 13.39 33.39
N HIS A 45 -4.92 12.57 34.12
CA HIS A 45 -4.02 11.58 33.53
C HIS A 45 -4.77 10.45 32.79
N HIS A 46 -6.03 10.19 33.13
CA HIS A 46 -6.86 9.20 32.45
C HIS A 46 -7.27 9.65 31.04
N THR A 47 -7.43 10.96 30.82
CA THR A 47 -7.93 11.52 29.56
C THR A 47 -6.96 11.31 28.38
N PRO A 48 -5.66 11.68 28.45
CA PRO A 48 -4.71 11.39 27.39
C PRO A 48 -4.56 9.89 27.11
N LYS A 49 -4.59 9.06 28.17
CA LYS A 49 -4.49 7.60 28.04
C LYS A 49 -5.68 7.04 27.28
N LYS A 50 -6.90 7.45 27.63
CA LYS A 50 -8.13 7.06 26.94
C LYS A 50 -8.10 7.51 25.48
N ASN A 51 -7.77 8.78 25.24
CA ASN A 51 -7.73 9.36 23.90
C ASN A 51 -6.72 8.62 22.99
N MET A 52 -5.55 8.27 23.51
CA MET A 52 -4.55 7.49 22.77
C MET A 52 -5.04 6.07 22.45
N GLN A 53 -5.70 5.40 23.41
CA GLN A 53 -6.27 4.07 23.19
C GLN A 53 -7.37 4.10 22.11
N GLU A 54 -8.26 5.09 22.16
CA GLU A 54 -9.33 5.27 21.17
C GLU A 54 -8.76 5.61 19.78
N ALA A 55 -7.77 6.52 19.71
CA ALA A 55 -7.08 6.90 18.49
C ALA A 55 -6.33 5.74 17.82
N HIS A 56 -6.08 4.63 18.53
CA HIS A 56 -5.53 3.42 17.92
C HIS A 56 -6.57 2.32 17.67
N ALA A 57 -7.53 2.14 18.57
CA ALA A 57 -8.48 1.04 18.49
C ALA A 57 -9.41 1.17 17.28
N LEU A 58 -10.01 2.34 17.06
CA LEU A 58 -10.97 2.56 15.98
C LEU A 58 -10.31 2.58 14.59
N PRO A 59 -9.18 3.29 14.38
CA PRO A 59 -8.47 3.26 13.09
C PRO A 59 -7.98 1.87 12.70
N ARG A 60 -7.55 1.04 13.67
CA ARG A 60 -7.17 -0.35 13.40
C ARG A 60 -8.35 -1.16 12.84
N LYS A 61 -9.55 -0.99 13.38
CA LYS A 61 -10.75 -1.65 12.84
C LYS A 61 -11.03 -1.21 11.41
N HIS A 62 -11.03 0.09 11.15
CA HIS A 62 -11.22 0.62 9.79
C HIS A 62 -10.15 0.13 8.81
N LEU A 63 -8.88 0.03 9.24
CA LEU A 63 -7.81 -0.51 8.42
C LEU A 63 -8.02 -1.99 8.08
N LEU A 64 -8.51 -2.79 9.03
CA LEU A 64 -8.82 -4.21 8.78
C LEU A 64 -9.98 -4.36 7.79
N GLU A 65 -11.04 -3.56 7.93
CA GLU A 65 -12.17 -3.55 7.00
C GLU A 65 -11.75 -3.10 5.60
N ALA A 66 -10.96 -2.03 5.51
CA ALA A 66 -10.45 -1.54 4.23
C ALA A 66 -9.51 -2.55 3.57
N LYS A 67 -8.70 -3.25 4.36
CA LYS A 67 -7.86 -4.36 3.87
C LYS A 67 -8.70 -5.49 3.30
N GLN A 68 -9.81 -5.87 3.95
CA GLN A 68 -10.72 -6.89 3.42
C GLN A 68 -11.36 -6.44 2.11
N LYS A 69 -11.92 -5.22 2.07
CA LYS A 69 -12.50 -4.64 0.85
C LYS A 69 -11.50 -4.56 -0.31
N SER A 70 -10.25 -4.20 -0.03
CA SER A 70 -9.20 -4.15 -1.05
C SER A 70 -8.86 -5.54 -1.61
N LYS A 71 -8.96 -6.60 -0.80
CA LYS A 71 -8.72 -7.98 -1.26
C LYS A 71 -9.84 -8.53 -2.13
N ASP A 72 -11.06 -8.00 -2.03
CA ASP A 72 -12.15 -8.42 -2.91
C ASP A 72 -11.88 -8.09 -4.37
N TYR A 73 -11.15 -7.01 -4.65
CA TYR A 73 -10.67 -6.67 -5.98
C TYR A 73 -9.74 -7.75 -6.56
N ASP A 74 -8.90 -8.37 -5.72
CA ASP A 74 -7.96 -9.41 -6.17
C ASP A 74 -8.66 -10.66 -6.71
N LYS A 75 -9.92 -10.91 -6.33
CA LYS A 75 -10.71 -12.06 -6.82
C LYS A 75 -10.99 -12.00 -8.33
N LEU A 76 -10.99 -10.80 -8.91
CA LEU A 76 -11.23 -10.60 -10.34
C LEU A 76 -9.97 -10.85 -11.19
N VAL A 77 -8.80 -10.98 -10.55
CA VAL A 77 -7.52 -11.06 -11.25
C VAL A 77 -7.24 -12.50 -11.69
N LYS A 78 -7.15 -12.72 -13.00
CA LYS A 78 -6.63 -13.98 -13.56
C LYS A 78 -5.15 -14.11 -13.20
N SER A 79 -4.81 -15.09 -12.38
CA SER A 79 -3.42 -15.36 -12.00
C SER A 79 -2.65 -16.00 -13.15
N LEU A 80 -1.48 -15.44 -13.46
CA LEU A 80 -0.55 -16.02 -14.42
C LEU A 80 0.12 -17.22 -13.75
N LYS A 81 -0.15 -18.44 -14.23
CA LYS A 81 0.60 -19.65 -13.84
C LYS A 81 1.96 -19.59 -14.55
N ILE A 82 3.03 -19.62 -13.79
CA ILE A 82 4.41 -19.52 -14.30
C ILE A 82 5.13 -20.80 -13.91
N SER A 83 5.57 -21.58 -14.89
CA SER A 83 6.40 -22.76 -14.64
C SER A 83 7.89 -22.46 -14.88
N ILE A 84 8.77 -23.23 -14.24
CA ILE A 84 10.22 -23.08 -14.39
C ILE A 84 10.60 -23.60 -15.78
N GLY A 85 11.43 -22.85 -16.51
CA GLY A 85 11.84 -23.19 -17.88
C GLY A 85 10.96 -22.64 -18.99
N GLU A 86 9.78 -22.07 -18.68
CA GLU A 86 8.96 -21.37 -19.68
C GLU A 86 9.59 -20.03 -20.10
N LYS A 87 9.31 -19.63 -21.34
CA LYS A 87 9.73 -18.35 -21.92
C LYS A 87 8.69 -17.26 -21.64
N PHE A 88 9.14 -16.13 -21.10
CA PHE A 88 8.31 -14.95 -20.82
C PHE A 88 8.94 -13.68 -21.36
N MET A 89 8.12 -12.71 -21.76
CA MET A 89 8.55 -11.37 -22.13
C MET A 89 8.60 -10.46 -20.89
N ILE A 90 9.56 -9.55 -20.84
CA ILE A 90 9.72 -8.59 -19.74
C ILE A 90 9.22 -7.21 -20.15
N GLN A 91 8.55 -6.51 -19.25
CA GLN A 91 8.22 -5.10 -19.45
C GLN A 91 9.46 -4.19 -19.26
N GLU A 92 9.83 -3.42 -20.28
CA GLU A 92 10.84 -2.37 -20.16
C GLU A 92 10.28 -1.20 -19.33
N LYS A 93 11.08 -0.71 -18.37
CA LYS A 93 10.70 0.42 -17.50
C LYS A 93 11.33 1.72 -17.94
N ALA A 94 12.49 1.67 -18.59
CA ALA A 94 13.10 2.85 -19.16
C ALA A 94 12.29 3.31 -20.38
N SER A 95 11.75 4.52 -20.33
CA SER A 95 11.17 5.17 -21.51
C SER A 95 12.33 5.66 -22.37
N LYS A 96 12.87 4.78 -23.23
CA LYS A 96 13.95 5.15 -24.15
C LYS A 96 13.41 6.04 -25.27
N ASP A 97 12.34 5.59 -25.93
CA ASP A 97 11.68 6.32 -27.02
C ASP A 97 10.15 6.13 -27.00
N LYS A 98 9.41 7.04 -27.64
CA LYS A 98 7.94 6.92 -27.79
C LYS A 98 7.51 5.69 -28.61
N VAL A 99 8.36 5.24 -29.52
CA VAL A 99 8.08 4.13 -30.46
C VAL A 99 8.74 2.81 -30.02
N ALA A 100 9.59 2.84 -28.97
CA ALA A 100 10.25 1.64 -28.49
C ALA A 100 9.23 0.61 -27.97
N PRO A 101 9.46 -0.70 -28.22
CA PRO A 101 8.55 -1.74 -27.75
C PRO A 101 8.55 -1.79 -26.22
N LYS A 102 7.35 -1.78 -25.64
CA LYS A 102 7.15 -1.86 -24.18
C LYS A 102 7.55 -3.22 -23.59
N TRP A 103 7.50 -4.27 -24.40
CA TRP A 103 7.85 -5.63 -24.02
C TRP A 103 9.14 -6.03 -24.74
N LEU A 104 10.13 -6.44 -23.96
CA LEU A 104 11.39 -6.97 -24.44
C LEU A 104 11.21 -8.41 -24.93
N ASP A 105 12.29 -8.94 -25.47
CA ASP A 105 12.40 -10.31 -25.96
C ASP A 105 12.08 -11.37 -24.88
N THR A 106 12.11 -12.64 -25.29
CA THR A 106 11.84 -13.79 -24.46
C THR A 106 13.01 -14.13 -23.55
N TYR A 107 12.69 -14.41 -22.28
CA TYR A 107 13.66 -14.81 -21.26
C TYR A 107 13.14 -16.04 -20.51
N ILE A 108 14.09 -16.88 -20.09
CA ILE A 108 13.79 -18.13 -19.39
C ILE A 108 13.69 -17.87 -17.88
N VAL A 109 12.65 -18.42 -17.26
CA VAL A 109 12.49 -18.42 -15.81
C VAL A 109 13.40 -19.48 -15.19
N ILE A 110 14.31 -19.04 -14.31
CA ILE A 110 15.26 -19.92 -13.60
C ILE A 110 14.65 -20.44 -12.30
N LYS A 111 14.03 -19.54 -11.51
CA LYS A 111 13.50 -19.85 -10.19
C LYS A 111 12.22 -19.08 -9.91
N THR A 112 11.25 -19.79 -9.35
CA THR A 112 10.03 -19.23 -8.79
C THR A 112 10.09 -19.37 -7.27
N HIS A 113 9.76 -18.30 -6.56
CA HIS A 113 9.65 -18.32 -5.10
C HIS A 113 8.17 -18.45 -4.72
N PRO A 114 7.74 -19.52 -4.00
CA PRO A 114 6.33 -19.69 -3.66
C PRO A 114 5.81 -18.66 -2.64
N GLU A 115 6.69 -18.17 -1.76
CA GLU A 115 6.34 -17.21 -0.69
C GLU A 115 6.32 -15.75 -1.15
N SER A 116 6.95 -15.43 -2.28
CA SER A 116 7.09 -14.06 -2.75
C SER A 116 6.62 -13.95 -4.20
N PRO A 117 5.99 -12.83 -4.60
CA PRO A 117 5.60 -12.58 -5.98
C PRO A 117 6.79 -12.29 -6.92
N ASN A 118 8.02 -12.44 -6.43
CA ASN A 118 9.25 -12.19 -7.15
C ASN A 118 9.75 -13.46 -7.83
N ILE A 119 10.28 -13.30 -9.04
CA ILE A 119 10.71 -14.38 -9.92
C ILE A 119 12.11 -14.04 -10.42
N LYS A 120 12.97 -15.06 -10.52
CA LYS A 120 14.32 -14.90 -11.06
C LYS A 120 14.38 -15.42 -12.48
N ILE A 121 14.81 -14.55 -13.38
CA ILE A 121 14.96 -14.81 -14.81
C ILE A 121 16.43 -14.66 -15.22
N LEU A 122 16.81 -15.27 -16.34
CA LEU A 122 18.15 -15.11 -16.92
C LEU A 122 18.14 -13.99 -17.97
N LYS A 123 18.82 -12.88 -17.71
CA LYS A 123 19.00 -11.78 -18.68
C LYS A 123 20.49 -11.63 -18.96
N LEU A 124 20.91 -11.83 -20.22
CA LEU A 124 22.33 -11.73 -20.63
C LEU A 124 23.26 -12.55 -19.72
N ASN A 125 22.90 -13.80 -19.45
CA ASN A 125 23.59 -14.73 -18.53
C ASN A 125 23.70 -14.26 -17.06
N LYS A 126 22.98 -13.21 -16.66
CA LYS A 126 22.90 -12.75 -15.27
C LYS A 126 21.50 -13.01 -14.70
N PRO A 127 21.39 -13.59 -13.49
CA PRO A 127 20.10 -13.76 -12.84
C PRO A 127 19.57 -12.40 -12.37
N VAL A 128 18.35 -12.04 -12.79
CA VAL A 128 17.67 -10.80 -12.38
C VAL A 128 16.37 -11.16 -11.69
N THR A 129 16.12 -10.52 -10.54
CA THR A 129 14.86 -10.68 -9.79
C THR A 129 13.85 -9.63 -10.26
N LEU A 130 12.68 -10.06 -10.70
CA LEU A 130 11.59 -9.20 -11.15
C LEU A 130 10.27 -9.55 -10.46
N TYR A 131 9.38 -8.58 -10.36
CA TYR A 131 8.02 -8.80 -9.87
C TYR A 131 7.15 -9.45 -10.95
N ARG A 132 6.27 -10.40 -10.59
CA ARG A 132 5.44 -11.17 -11.53
C ARG A 132 4.62 -10.33 -12.52
N ASN A 133 4.15 -9.14 -12.13
CA ASN A 133 3.34 -8.28 -13.00
C ASN A 133 4.15 -7.69 -14.17
N LEU A 134 5.48 -7.79 -14.15
CA LEU A 134 6.35 -7.34 -15.24
C LEU A 134 6.59 -8.42 -16.28
N LEU A 135 5.96 -9.58 -16.14
CA LEU A 135 6.08 -10.70 -17.06
C LEU A 135 4.80 -10.85 -17.88
N LYS A 136 4.97 -11.18 -19.16
CA LYS A 136 3.88 -11.56 -20.06
C LYS A 136 4.22 -12.89 -20.71
N ARG A 137 3.23 -13.81 -20.77
CA ARG A 137 3.39 -15.10 -21.44
C ARG A 137 3.67 -14.86 -22.92
N PHE A 138 4.72 -15.49 -23.42
CA PHE A 138 5.01 -15.51 -24.86
C PHE A 138 4.09 -16.54 -25.53
N HIS A 139 3.48 -16.15 -26.65
CA HIS A 139 2.64 -17.03 -27.47
C HIS A 139 3.32 -17.16 -28.83
N GLU A 140 3.84 -18.35 -29.14
CA GLU A 140 4.32 -18.66 -30.49
C GLU A 140 3.07 -18.80 -31.38
N ILE A 141 3.00 -17.97 -32.43
CA ILE A 141 2.00 -18.13 -33.48
C ILE A 141 2.58 -19.18 -34.43
N ASN A 142 2.01 -20.39 -34.41
CA ASN A 142 2.28 -21.42 -35.42
C ASN A 142 1.60 -21.06 -36.74
#